data_AF-A0A653C5X1-F1
#
_entry.id   AF-A0A653C5X1-F1
#
_cell.length_a   1.000
_cell.length_b   1.000
_cell.length_c   1.000
_cell.angle_alpha   90.00
_cell.angle_beta   90.00
_cell.angle_gamma   90.00
#
_symmetry.space_group_name_H-M   'P 1'
#
loop_
_entity.id
_entity.type
_entity.pdbx_description
1 polymer ?
#
loop_
_entity_poly.entity_id
_entity_poly.type
_entity_poly.pdbx_seq_one_letter_code
_entity_poly.pdbx_strand_id
1 'polypeptide(L)'
;LLCVKVLLYGIRFWCTVAPITGIDIHLIGTIVAVVCVFYTFLGGLKAVVWTDSWQVIAMFISVIVVVILGTVTIGGPSVIIDLNSKGGRFQFFNFNPSLYERYSVFSVVIGGFTYWTCFNSVNQTMVQRYLSLPTARQSKM
;
A
#
# COMPACT_ATOMS: atom_id res chain seq x y z
N LEU A 1 6.12 -13.49 8.03
CA LEU A 1 5.97 -12.07 7.63
C LEU A 1 4.86 -11.80 6.61
N LEU A 2 4.74 -12.59 5.53
CA LEU A 2 3.59 -12.48 4.61
C LEU A 2 2.26 -12.77 5.32
N CYS A 3 2.23 -13.78 6.20
CA CYS A 3 1.06 -14.07 7.04
C CYS A 3 0.61 -12.86 7.86
N VAL A 4 1.55 -12.12 8.46
CA VAL A 4 1.26 -10.88 9.21
C VAL A 4 0.78 -9.75 8.30
N LYS A 5 1.35 -9.60 7.09
CA LYS A 5 0.93 -8.58 6.11
C LYS A 5 -0.46 -8.90 5.54
N VAL A 6 -0.69 -10.13 5.08
CA VAL A 6 -1.99 -10.58 4.56
C VAL A 6 -3.05 -10.54 5.65
N LEU A 7 -2.73 -10.89 6.91
CA LEU A 7 -3.65 -10.69 8.03
C LEU A 7 -3.89 -9.21 8.32
N LEU A 8 -2.86 -8.35 8.39
CA LEU A 8 -3.06 -6.92 8.65
C LEU A 8 -3.83 -6.22 7.53
N TYR A 9 -3.45 -6.42 6.28
CA TYR A 9 -4.14 -5.82 5.13
C TYR A 9 -5.51 -6.46 4.91
N GLY A 10 -5.63 -7.78 5.09
CA GLY A 10 -6.88 -8.52 5.03
C GLY A 10 -7.85 -8.06 6.11
N ILE A 11 -7.45 -8.04 7.39
CA ILE A 11 -8.27 -7.55 8.51
C ILE A 11 -8.65 -6.08 8.31
N ARG A 12 -7.73 -5.24 7.83
CA ARG A 12 -8.02 -3.81 7.60
C ARG A 12 -8.99 -3.60 6.43
N PHE A 13 -8.89 -4.40 5.38
CA PHE A 13 -9.87 -4.45 4.30
C PHE A 13 -11.21 -4.99 4.81
N TRP A 14 -11.22 -6.08 5.57
CA TRP A 14 -12.41 -6.69 6.17
C TRP A 14 -13.12 -5.75 7.16
N CYS A 15 -12.40 -4.97 7.98
CA CYS A 15 -12.99 -3.90 8.78
C CYS A 15 -13.73 -2.86 7.94
N THR A 16 -13.28 -2.60 6.72
CA THR A 16 -13.93 -1.63 5.83
C THR A 16 -15.20 -2.22 5.19
N VAL A 17 -15.20 -3.52 4.89
CA VAL A 17 -16.34 -4.18 4.23
C VAL A 17 -17.33 -4.85 5.19
N ALA A 18 -16.95 -5.12 6.45
CA ALA A 18 -17.81 -5.72 7.47
C ALA A 18 -19.14 -4.96 7.71
N PRO A 19 -19.19 -3.61 7.70
CA PRO A 19 -20.46 -2.87 7.78
C PRO A 19 -21.40 -3.13 6.60
N ILE A 20 -20.85 -3.55 5.46
CA ILE A 20 -21.55 -3.72 4.19
C ILE A 20 -22.02 -5.17 4.01
N THR A 21 -21.27 -6.13 4.54
CA THR A 21 -21.53 -7.56 4.39
C THR A 21 -22.24 -8.20 5.60
N GLY A 22 -22.17 -7.59 6.78
CA GLY A 22 -22.82 -8.09 7.99
C GLY A 22 -22.26 -9.42 8.53
N ILE A 23 -21.10 -9.87 8.04
CA ILE A 23 -20.45 -11.12 8.45
C ILE A 23 -19.47 -10.83 9.59
N ASP A 24 -19.41 -11.74 10.56
CA ASP A 24 -18.50 -11.65 11.71
C ASP A 24 -17.03 -11.62 11.28
N ILE A 25 -16.32 -10.60 11.75
CA ILE A 25 -14.91 -10.34 11.44
C ILE A 25 -13.97 -11.43 11.98
N HIS A 26 -14.33 -12.05 13.10
CA HIS A 26 -13.49 -13.06 13.75
C HIS A 26 -13.54 -14.39 13.00
N LEU A 27 -14.69 -14.75 12.41
CA LEU A 27 -14.85 -15.97 11.63
C LEU A 27 -14.00 -15.92 10.35
N ILE A 28 -14.14 -14.86 9.56
CA ILE A 28 -13.39 -14.70 8.30
C ILE A 28 -11.89 -14.54 8.59
N GLY A 29 -11.52 -13.76 9.61
CA GLY A 29 -10.13 -13.58 10.02
C GLY A 29 -9.45 -14.91 10.35
N THR A 30 -10.16 -15.80 11.04
CA THR A 30 -9.65 -17.13 11.39
C THR A 30 -9.47 -18.02 10.16
N ILE A 31 -10.44 -18.05 9.24
CA ILE A 31 -10.35 -18.84 8.00
C ILE A 31 -9.14 -18.38 7.16
N VAL A 32 -8.98 -17.07 6.97
CA VAL A 32 -7.86 -16.51 6.22
C VAL A 32 -6.53 -16.81 6.90
N ALA A 33 -6.46 -16.71 8.24
CA ALA A 33 -5.25 -17.05 8.99
C ALA A 33 -4.84 -18.51 8.78
N VAL A 34 -5.79 -19.45 8.86
CA VAL A 34 -5.52 -20.89 8.70
C VAL A 34 -5.00 -21.19 7.31
N VAL A 35 -5.71 -20.75 6.26
CA VAL A 35 -5.24 -20.91 4.86
C VAL A 35 -3.86 -20.29 4.68
N CYS A 36 -3.63 -19.14 5.31
CA CYS A 36 -2.38 -18.41 5.19
C CYS A 36 -1.19 -19.15 5.80
N VAL A 37 -1.41 -19.77 6.96
CA VAL A 37 -0.45 -20.59 7.65
C VAL A 37 -0.12 -21.82 6.80
N PHE A 38 -1.11 -22.54 6.28
CA PHE A 38 -0.91 -23.73 5.46
C PHE A 38 -0.07 -23.47 4.21
N TYR A 39 -0.40 -22.45 3.40
CA TYR A 39 0.37 -22.18 2.19
C TYR A 39 1.79 -21.68 2.49
N THR A 40 1.98 -20.97 3.62
CA THR A 40 3.30 -20.48 4.04
C THR A 40 4.20 -21.64 4.48
N PHE A 41 3.66 -22.62 5.21
CA PHE A 41 4.41 -23.80 5.64
C PHE A 41 4.85 -24.68 4.48
N LEU A 42 4.01 -24.87 3.46
CA LEU A 42 4.31 -25.71 2.30
C LEU A 42 5.30 -25.06 1.32
N GLY A 43 5.21 -23.75 1.12
CA GLY A 43 5.93 -23.07 0.04
C GLY A 43 7.22 -22.35 0.45
N GLY A 44 7.45 -22.14 1.75
CA GLY A 44 8.60 -21.39 2.26
C GLY A 44 8.67 -19.95 1.74
N LEU A 45 9.87 -19.35 1.80
CA LEU A 45 10.08 -17.94 1.41
C LEU A 45 9.85 -17.69 -0.10
N LYS A 46 10.11 -18.69 -0.96
CA LYS A 46 9.97 -18.56 -2.41
C LYS A 46 8.50 -18.41 -2.82
N ALA A 47 7.60 -19.23 -2.28
CA ALA A 47 6.17 -19.11 -2.56
C ALA A 47 5.62 -17.77 -2.06
N VAL A 48 6.11 -17.31 -0.91
CA VAL A 48 5.73 -16.03 -0.31
C VAL A 48 6.04 -14.85 -1.22
N VAL A 49 7.24 -14.80 -1.81
CA VAL A 49 7.64 -13.72 -2.72
C VAL A 49 6.80 -13.76 -4.00
N TRP A 50 6.50 -14.96 -4.52
CA TRP A 50 5.65 -15.11 -5.70
C TRP A 50 4.24 -14.55 -5.49
N THR A 51 3.62 -14.84 -4.35
CA THR A 51 2.29 -14.32 -4.02
C THR A 51 2.29 -12.80 -3.76
N ASP A 52 3.37 -12.25 -3.20
CA ASP A 52 3.53 -10.81 -2.96
C ASP A 52 3.55 -10.02 -4.29
N SER A 53 4.19 -10.56 -5.33
CA SER A 53 4.21 -9.96 -6.67
C SER A 53 2.80 -9.86 -7.27
N TRP A 54 2.01 -10.93 -7.20
CA TRP A 54 0.63 -10.93 -7.68
C TRP A 54 -0.27 -9.96 -6.91
N GLN A 55 -0.08 -9.86 -5.59
CA GLN A 55 -0.84 -8.92 -4.76
C GLN A 55 -0.56 -7.47 -5.18
N VAL A 56 0.70 -7.10 -5.40
CA VAL A 56 1.05 -5.74 -5.85
C VAL A 56 0.40 -5.41 -7.20
N ILE A 57 0.43 -6.34 -8.16
CA ILE A 57 -0.21 -6.17 -9.47
C ILE A 57 -1.72 -5.94 -9.32
N ALA A 58 -2.40 -6.78 -8.52
CA ALA A 58 -3.82 -6.64 -8.26
C ALA A 58 -4.17 -5.30 -7.59
N MET A 59 -3.33 -4.83 -6.65
CA MET A 59 -3.51 -3.52 -6.01
C MET A 59 -3.39 -2.38 -7.03
N PHE A 60 -2.41 -2.42 -7.93
CA PHE A 60 -2.27 -1.41 -8.99
C PHE A 60 -3.50 -1.38 -9.91
N ILE A 61 -3.97 -2.54 -10.35
CA ILE A 61 -5.19 -2.64 -11.18
C ILE A 61 -6.39 -2.06 -10.43
N SER A 62 -6.56 -2.40 -9.14
CA SER A 62 -7.69 -1.90 -8.35
C SER A 62 -7.72 -0.38 -8.26
N VAL A 63 -6.56 0.26 -8.08
CA VAL A 63 -6.45 1.72 -8.02
C VAL A 63 -6.83 2.34 -9.36
N ILE A 64 -6.34 1.78 -10.47
CA ILE A 64 -6.65 2.27 -11.82
C ILE A 64 -8.16 2.17 -12.08
N VAL A 65 -8.78 1.03 -11.76
CA VAL A 65 -10.22 0.81 -11.94
C VAL A 65 -11.03 1.82 -11.13
N VAL A 66 -10.67 2.05 -9.86
CA VAL A 66 -11.36 3.03 -9.00
C VAL A 66 -11.22 4.44 -9.55
N VAL A 67 -10.03 4.82 -10.04
CA VAL A 67 -9.80 6.15 -10.64
C VAL A 67 -10.64 6.33 -11.91
N ILE A 68 -10.70 5.32 -12.78
CA ILE A 68 -11.49 5.38 -14.02
C ILE A 68 -12.99 5.48 -13.70
N LEU A 69 -13.52 4.59 -12.85
CA LEU A 69 -14.93 4.60 -12.48
C LEU A 69 -15.32 5.90 -11.76
N GLY A 70 -14.47 6.40 -10.86
CA GLY A 70 -14.66 7.69 -10.21
C GLY A 70 -14.70 8.84 -11.22
N THR A 71 -13.81 8.82 -12.22
CA THR A 71 -13.76 9.84 -13.27
C THR A 71 -14.98 9.81 -14.18
N VAL A 72 -15.46 8.63 -14.56
CA VAL A 72 -16.67 8.48 -15.39
C VAL A 72 -17.92 8.93 -14.63
N THR A 73 -18.03 8.59 -13.35
CA THR A 73 -19.20 8.94 -12.52
C THR A 73 -19.36 10.45 -12.32
N ILE A 74 -18.25 11.20 -12.27
CA ILE A 74 -18.24 12.66 -12.09
C ILE A 74 -18.48 13.42 -13.41
N GLY A 75 -18.50 12.74 -14.56
CA GLY A 75 -18.71 13.36 -15.88
C GLY A 75 -17.43 13.71 -16.64
N GLY A 76 -16.31 13.10 -16.28
CA GLY A 76 -15.04 13.20 -17.01
C GLY A 76 -13.92 13.94 -16.28
N PRO A 77 -12.67 13.86 -16.80
CA PRO A 77 -11.49 14.42 -16.15
C PRO A 77 -11.45 15.96 -16.16
N SER A 78 -12.10 16.61 -17.13
CA SER A 78 -12.20 18.07 -17.21
C SER A 78 -12.98 18.66 -16.03
N VAL A 79 -14.07 18.02 -15.64
CA VAL A 79 -14.90 18.42 -14.50
C VAL A 79 -14.12 18.29 -13.19
N ILE A 80 -13.32 17.23 -13.04
CA ILE A 80 -12.46 17.02 -11.87
C ILE A 80 -11.42 18.14 -11.76
N ILE A 81 -10.77 18.52 -12.85
CA ILE A 81 -9.75 19.57 -12.84
C ILE A 81 -10.37 20.93 -12.48
N ASP A 82 -11.53 21.25 -13.05
CA ASP A 82 -12.25 22.50 -12.77
C ASP A 82 -12.74 22.56 -11.31
N LEU A 83 -13.31 21.47 -10.78
CA LEU A 83 -13.70 21.37 -9.36
C LEU A 83 -12.51 21.50 -8.41
N ASN A 84 -11.38 20.86 -8.73
CA ASN A 84 -10.20 20.96 -7.88
C ASN A 84 -9.54 22.35 -7.93
N SER A 85 -9.62 23.03 -9.08
CA SER A 85 -9.16 24.42 -9.22
C SER A 85 -10.05 25.38 -8.43
N LYS A 86 -11.38 25.27 -8.56
CA LYS A 86 -12.36 26.06 -7.80
C LYS A 86 -12.31 25.80 -6.30
N GLY A 87 -12.02 24.55 -5.91
CA GLY A 87 -11.87 24.15 -4.51
C GLY A 87 -10.53 24.54 -3.88
N GLY A 88 -9.62 25.19 -4.61
CA GLY A 88 -8.30 25.60 -4.10
C GLY A 88 -7.39 24.42 -3.69
N ARG A 89 -7.70 23.20 -4.16
CA ARG A 89 -6.98 21.96 -3.78
C ARG A 89 -5.69 21.75 -4.58
N PHE A 90 -5.54 22.42 -5.72
CA PHE A 90 -4.31 22.41 -6.52
C PHE A 90 -3.25 23.35 -5.94
N GLN A 91 -2.67 22.99 -4.79
CA GLN A 91 -1.47 23.63 -4.26
C GLN A 91 -0.25 22.75 -4.55
N PHE A 92 0.28 22.83 -5.78
CA PHE A 92 1.42 22.00 -6.20
C PHE A 92 2.73 22.35 -5.47
N PHE A 93 2.95 23.63 -5.19
CA PHE A 93 4.23 24.12 -4.68
C PHE A 93 4.04 25.13 -3.55
N ASN A 94 3.82 24.63 -2.34
CA ASN A 94 3.86 25.45 -1.13
C ASN A 94 5.29 25.46 -0.55
N PHE A 95 6.07 26.49 -0.89
CA PHE A 95 7.45 26.70 -0.44
C PHE A 95 7.55 27.42 0.92
N ASN A 96 6.49 27.45 1.72
CA ASN A 96 6.56 28.02 3.05
C ASN A 96 7.53 27.22 3.94
N PRO A 97 8.59 27.84 4.51
CA PRO A 97 9.56 27.15 5.37
C PRO A 97 9.03 26.88 6.78
N SER A 98 7.80 27.28 7.10
CA SER A 98 7.17 27.01 8.40
C SER A 98 7.01 25.51 8.66
N LEU A 99 7.54 25.04 9.79
CA LEU A 99 7.41 23.66 10.27
C LEU A 99 6.01 23.31 10.80
N TYR A 100 5.14 24.31 10.97
CA TYR A 100 3.75 24.11 11.40
C TYR A 100 2.82 23.75 10.25
N GLU A 101 3.25 23.96 9.00
CA GLU A 101 2.46 23.58 7.83
C GLU A 101 2.63 22.10 7.51
N ARG A 102 1.51 21.37 7.53
CA ARG A 102 1.49 19.91 7.40
C ARG A 102 1.98 19.41 6.04
N TYR A 103 1.72 20.18 4.98
CA TYR A 103 2.06 19.84 3.60
C TYR A 103 2.83 20.97 2.92
N SER A 104 4.06 21.21 3.35
CA SER A 104 5.03 22.05 2.62
C SER A 104 5.97 21.20 1.78
N VAL A 105 6.57 21.79 0.74
CA VAL A 105 7.57 21.10 -0.10
C VAL A 105 8.72 20.56 0.76
N PHE A 106 9.18 21.32 1.76
CA PHE A 106 10.24 20.90 2.67
C PHE A 106 9.82 19.71 3.56
N SER A 107 8.61 19.75 4.12
CA SER A 107 8.07 18.67 4.96
C SER A 107 7.91 17.37 4.16
N VAL A 108 7.41 17.46 2.92
CA VAL A 108 7.21 16.30 2.04
C VAL A 108 8.54 15.73 1.55
N VAL A 109 9.50 16.58 1.15
CA VAL A 109 10.80 16.11 0.67
C VAL A 109 11.60 15.48 1.81
N ILE A 110 11.75 16.17 2.94
CA ILE A 110 12.55 15.66 4.07
C ILE A 110 11.82 14.49 4.73
N GLY A 111 10.56 14.66 5.11
CA GLY A 111 9.77 13.63 5.78
C GLY A 111 9.53 12.41 4.89
N GLY A 112 9.24 12.62 3.60
CA GLY A 112 9.09 11.55 2.62
C GLY A 112 10.39 10.78 2.39
N PHE A 113 11.52 11.48 2.25
CA PHE A 113 12.84 10.86 2.09
C PHE A 113 13.24 10.03 3.31
N THR A 114 13.09 10.59 4.52
CA THR A 114 13.37 9.87 5.77
C THR A 114 12.46 8.65 5.92
N TYR A 115 11.16 8.81 5.68
CA TYR A 115 10.21 7.69 5.74
C TYR A 115 10.57 6.58 4.74
N TRP A 116 10.89 6.93 3.49
CA TRP A 116 11.26 5.99 2.46
C TRP A 116 12.56 5.25 2.80
N THR A 117 13.55 5.96 3.34
CA THR A 117 14.81 5.37 3.80
C THR A 117 14.58 4.42 4.97
N CYS A 118 13.85 4.83 6.01
CA CYS A 118 13.54 3.95 7.15
C CYS A 118 12.78 2.68 6.70
N PHE A 119 11.83 2.83 5.78
CA PHE A 119 11.05 1.71 5.27
C PHE A 119 11.88 0.71 4.46
N ASN A 120 12.88 1.15 3.71
CA ASN A 120 13.72 0.25 2.90
C ASN A 120 14.94 -0.29 3.68
N SER A 121 15.57 0.54 4.51
CA SER A 121 16.84 0.21 5.18
C SER A 121 16.67 -0.47 6.54
N VAL A 122 15.65 -0.09 7.32
CA VAL A 122 15.49 -0.55 8.72
C VAL A 122 14.36 -1.57 8.85
N ASN A 123 13.44 -1.62 7.90
CA ASN A 123 12.34 -2.57 7.96
C ASN A 123 12.87 -4.00 7.78
N GLN A 124 12.67 -4.80 8.84
CA GLN A 124 13.07 -6.21 8.86
C GLN A 124 12.61 -6.99 7.64
N THR A 125 11.43 -6.66 7.08
CA THR A 125 10.93 -7.34 5.89
C THR A 125 11.79 -7.11 4.65
N MET A 126 12.26 -5.88 4.47
CA MET A 126 13.05 -5.51 3.30
C MET A 126 14.47 -6.04 3.43
N VAL A 127 15.07 -5.89 4.62
CA VAL A 127 16.41 -6.42 4.92
C VAL A 127 16.46 -7.94 4.70
N GLN A 128 15.46 -8.69 5.17
CA GLN A 128 15.38 -10.14 4.94
C GLN A 128 15.31 -10.50 3.45
N ARG A 129 14.56 -9.75 2.63
CA ARG A 129 14.48 -9.99 1.18
C ARG A 129 15.83 -9.79 0.51
N TYR A 130 16.56 -8.73 0.86
CA TYR A 130 17.89 -8.47 0.32
C TYR A 130 18.92 -9.53 0.71
N LEU A 131 18.87 -10.02 1.95
CA LEU A 131 19.79 -11.07 2.44
C LEU A 131 19.45 -12.48 1.91
N SER A 132 18.25 -12.68 1.37
CA SER A 132 17.83 -13.98 0.80
C SER A 132 18.32 -14.21 -0.63
N LEU A 133 18.94 -13.19 -1.25
CA LEU A 133 19.52 -13.29 -2.58
C LEU A 133 20.92 -13.92 -2.50
N PRO A 134 21.29 -14.82 -3.42
CA PRO A 134 22.52 -15.61 -3.30
C PRO A 134 23.80 -14.80 -3.54
N THR A 135 23.73 -13.61 -4.15
CA THR A 135 24.90 -12.77 -4.37
C THR A 135 24.61 -11.28 -4.13
N ALA A 136 25.60 -10.57 -3.57
CA ALA A 136 25.52 -9.13 -3.33
C ALA A 136 25.42 -8.27 -4.61
N ARG A 137 25.67 -8.86 -5.78
CA ARG A 137 25.43 -8.21 -7.08
C ARG A 137 23.95 -8.22 -7.45
N GLN A 138 23.23 -9.29 -7.12
CA GLN A 138 21.80 -9.42 -7.40
C GLN A 138 20.94 -8.56 -6.47
N SER A 139 21.42 -8.23 -5.27
CA SER A 139 20.70 -7.32 -4.36
C SER A 139 20.83 -5.84 -4.71
N LYS A 140 21.77 -5.49 -5.60
CA LYS A 140 22.02 -4.10 -6.06
C LYS A 140 21.38 -3.79 -7.41
N MET A 141 20.84 -4.81 -8.09
CA MET A 141 20.06 -4.68 -9.34
C MET A 141 18.58 -4.53 -9.00
#